data_AF-A0A8J4A2Y5-F1
#
_entry.id   AF-A0A8J4A2Y5-F1
#
_cell.length_a   1.000
_cell.length_b   1.000
_cell.length_c   1.000
_cell.angle_alpha   90.00
_cell.angle_beta   90.00
_cell.angle_gamma   90.00
#
_symmetry.space_group_name_H-M   'P 1'
#
loop_
_entity.id
_entity.type
_entity.pdbx_description
1 polymer ?
#
loop_
_entity_poly.entity_id
_entity_poly.type
_entity_poly.pdbx_seq_one_letter_code
_entity_poly.pdbx_strand_id
1 'polypeptide(L)'
;MNPIGYCTGCGAFRGAETGQPAPPQQPQGYQSYEHYQQPQQPQQPPQFGYGPQHPPQYPQQQYQQPYQMPPPQQPRRSGSGLVVGIVVAVLVVLLGGGAAVALVLANGDDEPTDRPATASSGTPSASASAAGGDGCVIGTWVESQSTYTMTVGDVAVAMTTSGAIQRFRADGTGELDMSAGTLATGTAGGKKYERTTQGKITFRYTPQDAKIYYTDVVGSGSSTVKVDGVAGAPVPLSGSTDPDTYTCSGDTFVQSGTNYRIELKRQ
;
A
#
# COMPACT_ATOMS: atom_id res chain seq x y z
N MET A 1 5.20 20.07 5.93
CA MET A 1 3.77 19.85 6.25
C MET A 1 3.14 19.18 5.06
N ASN A 2 2.76 17.90 5.20
CA ASN A 2 2.05 17.14 4.17
C ASN A 2 1.08 16.19 4.90
N PRO A 3 -0.20 16.11 4.50
CA PRO A 3 -1.18 15.27 5.14
C PRO A 3 -1.06 13.82 4.61
N ILE A 4 -0.81 12.90 5.53
CA ILE A 4 -1.22 11.48 5.50
C ILE A 4 -0.94 10.75 4.17
N GLY A 5 0.31 10.30 4.00
CA GLY A 5 0.68 9.25 3.03
C GLY A 5 1.16 8.01 3.79
N TYR A 6 0.46 6.89 3.65
CA TYR A 6 0.89 5.61 4.20
C TYR A 6 1.71 4.85 3.14
N CYS A 7 2.93 4.48 3.52
CA CYS A 7 3.92 3.78 2.70
C CYS A 7 3.75 2.25 2.77
N THR A 8 3.91 1.59 1.64
CA THR A 8 4.01 0.13 1.47
C THR A 8 5.36 -0.46 1.92
N GLY A 9 5.96 0.07 3.00
CA GLY A 9 7.30 -0.35 3.44
C GLY A 9 7.71 0.05 4.87
N CYS A 10 6.79 0.15 5.85
CA CYS A 10 7.17 0.49 7.23
C CYS A 10 6.63 -0.51 8.26
N GLY A 11 7.56 -1.11 8.99
CA GLY A 11 7.33 -1.65 10.33
C GLY A 11 6.90 -0.56 11.33
N ALA A 12 6.51 -1.03 12.51
CA ALA A 12 5.75 -0.33 13.55
C ALA A 12 6.17 1.12 13.90
N PHE A 13 5.15 1.91 14.23
CA PHE A 13 5.21 3.30 14.68
C PHE A 13 6.04 3.49 15.98
N ARG A 14 6.97 4.45 15.99
CA ARG A 14 7.48 5.12 17.21
C ARG A 14 7.45 6.63 16.98
N GLY A 15 6.72 7.36 17.83
CA GLY A 15 6.65 8.82 17.80
C GLY A 15 7.88 9.47 18.45
N ALA A 16 8.39 10.54 17.84
CA ALA A 16 9.48 11.37 18.35
C ALA A 16 8.93 12.52 19.22
N GLU A 17 9.56 12.72 20.37
CA GLU A 17 9.38 13.86 21.28
C GLU A 17 10.28 15.03 20.86
N THR A 18 9.74 16.25 20.81
CA THR A 18 10.52 17.48 21.04
C THR A 18 9.69 18.44 21.88
N GLY A 19 10.32 18.97 22.93
CA GLY A 19 9.68 19.68 24.03
C GLY A 19 9.50 21.19 23.82
N GLN A 20 8.56 21.76 24.59
CA GLN A 20 8.48 23.20 24.85
C GLN A 20 7.77 23.48 26.21
N PRO A 21 8.10 24.58 26.93
CA PRO A 21 7.71 24.78 28.34
C PRO A 21 6.28 25.30 28.56
N ALA A 22 5.77 25.08 29.77
CA ALA A 22 4.37 25.24 30.19
C ALA A 22 3.93 26.69 30.53
N PRO A 23 2.67 27.07 30.25
CA PRO A 23 1.96 28.17 30.93
C PRO A 23 0.94 27.68 31.99
N PRO A 24 0.56 28.54 32.95
CA PRO A 24 -0.05 28.15 34.22
C PRO A 24 -1.54 27.78 34.15
N GLN A 25 -1.95 26.96 35.14
CA GLN A 25 -3.26 26.34 35.29
C GLN A 25 -4.39 27.32 35.68
N GLN A 26 -5.61 27.09 35.17
CA GLN A 26 -6.84 27.60 35.77
C GLN A 26 -7.91 26.49 35.94
N PRO A 27 -8.83 26.62 36.94
CA PRO A 27 -9.62 25.51 37.45
C PRO A 27 -10.98 25.29 36.77
N GLN A 28 -11.31 23.99 36.68
CA GLN A 28 -12.56 23.27 36.48
C GLN A 28 -13.91 24.02 36.56
N GLY A 29 -14.79 23.73 35.59
CA GLY A 29 -16.24 23.90 35.69
C GLY A 29 -16.97 22.74 35.00
N TYR A 30 -17.76 21.98 35.77
CA TYR A 30 -18.69 20.96 35.30
C TYR A 30 -19.84 21.58 34.53
N GLN A 31 -20.40 20.90 33.51
CA GLN A 31 -21.85 20.82 33.28
C GLN A 31 -22.24 19.62 32.41
N SER A 32 -23.40 19.07 32.76
CA SER A 32 -24.03 17.82 32.37
C SER A 32 -25.40 18.12 31.76
N TYR A 33 -25.81 17.52 30.63
CA TYR A 33 -27.22 17.17 30.40
C TYR A 33 -27.42 16.19 29.24
N GLU A 34 -28.30 15.24 29.48
CA GLU A 34 -28.89 14.26 28.56
C GLU A 34 -29.91 14.90 27.62
N HIS A 35 -30.11 14.32 26.42
CA HIS A 35 -31.42 14.35 25.75
C HIS A 35 -31.64 13.14 24.84
N TYR A 36 -32.87 12.65 24.85
CA TYR A 36 -33.37 11.38 24.30
C TYR A 36 -34.21 11.59 23.01
N GLN A 37 -34.49 10.47 22.29
CA GLN A 37 -35.62 10.16 21.37
C GLN A 37 -35.58 10.77 19.94
N GLN A 38 -36.09 10.15 18.84
CA GLN A 38 -36.98 9.00 18.59
C GLN A 38 -36.89 8.56 17.09
N PRO A 39 -37.35 7.35 16.68
CA PRO A 39 -37.39 6.87 15.29
C PRO A 39 -38.69 7.25 14.54
N GLN A 40 -38.62 7.51 13.22
CA GLN A 40 -39.79 7.73 12.37
C GLN A 40 -40.19 6.48 11.55
N GLN A 41 -41.51 6.32 11.39
CA GLN A 41 -42.27 5.21 10.79
C GLN A 41 -42.31 5.23 9.24
N PRO A 42 -42.74 4.13 8.58
CA PRO A 42 -42.93 4.04 7.13
C PRO A 42 -44.29 4.60 6.66
N GLN A 43 -44.31 5.34 5.55
CA GLN A 43 -45.54 5.82 4.88
C GLN A 43 -46.01 4.87 3.76
N GLN A 44 -47.32 4.62 3.73
CA GLN A 44 -48.09 3.89 2.72
C GLN A 44 -48.52 4.79 1.54
N PRO A 45 -48.91 4.21 0.38
CA PRO A 45 -49.19 4.94 -0.86
C PRO A 45 -50.64 5.45 -0.95
N PRO A 46 -50.90 6.63 -1.57
CA PRO A 46 -52.26 7.04 -1.92
C PRO A 46 -52.66 6.80 -3.39
N GLN A 47 -53.98 6.69 -3.53
CA GLN A 47 -54.83 6.29 -4.66
C GLN A 47 -54.96 7.34 -5.78
N PHE A 48 -55.41 6.86 -6.95
CA PHE A 48 -55.78 7.65 -8.14
C PHE A 48 -57.05 8.50 -7.94
N GLY A 49 -57.05 9.74 -8.44
CA GLY A 49 -58.23 10.61 -8.52
C GLY A 49 -58.04 11.77 -9.50
N TYR A 50 -58.97 11.92 -10.46
CA TYR A 50 -59.06 12.99 -11.46
C TYR A 50 -59.62 14.30 -10.83
N GLY A 51 -58.98 15.45 -11.07
CA GLY A 51 -59.49 16.78 -10.65
C GLY A 51 -58.59 17.96 -11.07
N PRO A 52 -59.14 19.18 -11.23
CA PRO A 52 -58.65 20.21 -12.16
C PRO A 52 -57.41 21.03 -11.71
N GLN A 53 -56.78 21.66 -12.71
CA GLN A 53 -55.53 22.43 -12.63
C GLN A 53 -55.57 23.64 -11.69
N HIS A 54 -54.54 23.77 -10.85
CA HIS A 54 -54.24 24.96 -10.04
C HIS A 54 -52.84 25.49 -10.41
N PRO A 55 -52.61 26.82 -10.40
CA PRO A 55 -51.37 27.45 -10.86
C PRO A 55 -50.18 27.24 -9.89
N PRO A 56 -48.92 27.31 -10.39
CA PRO A 56 -47.73 26.97 -9.61
C PRO A 56 -47.44 28.00 -8.52
N GLN A 57 -47.37 27.53 -7.27
CA GLN A 57 -46.76 28.28 -6.16
C GLN A 57 -45.27 27.98 -6.09
N TYR A 58 -44.48 29.05 -6.03
CA TYR A 58 -43.03 29.02 -5.85
C TYR A 58 -42.69 28.86 -4.35
N PRO A 59 -41.99 27.82 -3.90
CA PRO A 59 -41.48 27.76 -2.54
C PRO A 59 -40.27 28.68 -2.37
N GLN A 60 -40.29 29.48 -1.30
CA GLN A 60 -39.27 30.44 -0.93
C GLN A 60 -37.97 29.80 -0.45
N GLN A 61 -36.85 30.48 -0.75
CA GLN A 61 -35.52 30.17 -0.23
C GLN A 61 -35.44 30.46 1.28
N GLN A 62 -35.21 29.41 2.09
CA GLN A 62 -34.77 29.56 3.47
C GLN A 62 -33.26 29.80 3.51
N TYR A 63 -32.87 30.93 4.10
CA TYR A 63 -31.48 31.30 4.38
C TYR A 63 -30.87 30.39 5.46
N GLN A 64 -29.62 29.98 5.21
CA GLN A 64 -28.79 29.12 6.07
C GLN A 64 -28.35 29.83 7.36
N GLN A 65 -28.35 29.10 8.48
CA GLN A 65 -27.63 29.51 9.69
C GLN A 65 -26.21 28.92 9.72
N PRO A 66 -25.20 29.68 10.19
CA PRO A 66 -23.83 29.18 10.33
C PRO A 66 -23.68 28.30 11.58
N TYR A 67 -23.23 27.07 11.38
CA TYR A 67 -22.90 26.14 12.45
C TYR A 67 -21.61 26.57 13.19
N GLN A 68 -21.71 26.68 14.51
CA GLN A 68 -20.60 26.86 15.43
C GLN A 68 -19.89 25.52 15.68
N MET A 69 -18.56 25.54 15.62
CA MET A 69 -17.70 24.36 15.76
C MET A 69 -17.37 24.09 17.25
N PRO A 70 -17.55 22.87 17.78
CA PRO A 70 -17.18 22.53 19.16
C PRO A 70 -15.66 22.37 19.34
N PRO A 71 -15.11 22.67 20.53
CA PRO A 71 -13.66 22.60 20.78
C PRO A 71 -13.13 21.15 20.91
N PRO A 72 -11.88 20.90 20.50
CA PRO A 72 -11.28 19.57 20.52
C PRO A 72 -10.98 19.06 21.95
N GLN A 73 -11.36 17.81 22.23
CA GLN A 73 -11.08 17.13 23.49
C GLN A 73 -9.66 16.53 23.49
N GLN A 74 -8.92 16.72 24.59
CA GLN A 74 -7.56 16.20 24.75
C GLN A 74 -7.57 14.74 25.24
N PRO A 75 -6.71 13.86 24.70
CA PRO A 75 -6.63 12.46 25.10
C PRO A 75 -5.93 12.26 26.45
N ARG A 76 -6.50 11.40 27.30
CA ARG A 76 -5.97 11.03 28.62
C ARG A 76 -4.80 10.04 28.47
N ARG A 77 -3.67 10.32 29.13
CA ARG A 77 -2.48 9.46 29.15
C ARG A 77 -2.60 8.39 30.24
N SER A 78 -2.36 7.12 29.90
CA SER A 78 -2.14 6.01 30.84
C SER A 78 -0.66 5.60 30.83
N GLY A 79 -0.14 5.18 31.99
CA GLY A 79 1.30 5.03 32.24
C GLY A 79 1.95 3.83 31.55
N SER A 80 3.00 4.08 30.76
CA SER A 80 3.76 3.08 29.99
C SER A 80 5.24 2.96 30.42
N GLY A 81 5.58 3.31 31.66
CA GLY A 81 6.97 3.38 32.13
C GLY A 81 7.68 2.03 32.35
N LEU A 82 6.94 0.92 32.52
CA LEU A 82 7.53 -0.38 32.88
C LEU A 82 8.07 -1.16 31.66
N VAL A 83 7.46 -0.98 30.48
CA VAL A 83 7.73 -1.82 29.29
C VAL A 83 9.08 -1.49 28.65
N VAL A 84 9.55 -0.24 28.78
CA VAL A 84 10.82 0.22 28.17
C VAL A 84 12.03 -0.46 28.82
N GLY A 85 11.97 -0.82 30.11
CA GLY A 85 13.09 -1.47 30.81
C GLY A 85 13.42 -2.88 30.30
N ILE A 86 12.40 -3.66 29.89
CA ILE A 86 12.58 -5.06 29.49
C ILE A 86 13.19 -5.15 28.08
N VAL A 87 12.84 -4.25 27.17
CA VAL A 87 13.31 -4.28 25.78
C VAL A 87 14.80 -4.00 25.67
N VAL A 88 15.34 -3.11 26.52
CA VAL A 88 16.76 -2.77 26.51
C VAL A 88 17.62 -3.93 27.01
N ALA A 89 17.16 -4.67 28.02
CA ALA A 89 17.90 -5.83 28.55
C ALA A 89 18.04 -6.97 27.51
N VAL A 90 16.99 -7.22 26.71
CA VAL A 90 17.01 -8.27 25.68
C VAL A 90 17.94 -7.90 24.51
N LEU A 91 17.98 -6.63 24.12
CA LEU A 91 18.86 -6.15 23.03
C LEU A 91 20.35 -6.28 23.37
N VAL A 92 20.75 -6.04 24.62
CA VAL A 92 22.16 -6.18 25.03
C VAL A 92 22.60 -7.64 25.01
N VAL A 93 21.72 -8.58 25.39
CA VAL A 93 22.02 -10.02 25.34
C VAL A 93 22.10 -10.53 23.89
N LEU A 94 21.23 -10.06 23.00
CA LEU A 94 21.23 -10.48 21.60
C LEU A 94 22.39 -9.89 20.78
N LEU A 95 22.80 -8.65 21.05
CA LEU A 95 23.89 -8.00 20.32
C LEU A 95 25.29 -8.36 20.86
N GLY A 96 25.40 -8.81 22.11
CA GLY A 96 26.68 -9.17 22.73
C GLY A 96 27.08 -10.65 22.64
N GLY A 97 26.14 -11.57 22.35
CA GLY A 97 26.36 -13.02 22.50
C GLY A 97 26.76 -13.80 21.25
N GLY A 98 27.03 -13.15 20.11
CA GLY A 98 27.16 -13.81 18.81
C GLY A 98 28.55 -13.77 18.15
N ALA A 99 29.64 -13.57 18.90
CA ALA A 99 30.99 -13.48 18.34
C ALA A 99 31.84 -14.73 18.66
N ALA A 100 31.49 -15.90 18.11
CA ALA A 100 32.33 -17.09 18.23
C ALA A 100 32.09 -18.22 17.20
N VAL A 101 31.66 -17.98 15.95
CA VAL A 101 31.70 -19.02 14.88
C VAL A 101 31.87 -18.40 13.49
N ALA A 102 32.98 -17.70 13.23
CA ALA A 102 33.33 -17.21 11.89
C ALA A 102 34.84 -17.28 11.62
N LEU A 103 35.44 -18.42 11.94
CA LEU A 103 36.78 -18.82 11.53
C LEU A 103 36.70 -20.28 11.11
N VAL A 104 37.29 -20.62 9.96
CA VAL A 104 37.22 -21.89 9.23
C VAL A 104 36.12 -21.91 8.15
N LEU A 105 36.44 -21.31 7.00
CA LEU A 105 36.37 -21.91 5.65
C LEU A 105 36.74 -20.82 4.63
N ALA A 106 38.01 -20.40 4.68
CA ALA A 106 38.69 -19.75 3.56
C ALA A 106 39.89 -20.64 3.25
N ASN A 107 39.98 -21.12 2.01
CA ASN A 107 41.18 -21.42 1.23
C ASN A 107 40.80 -22.26 0.00
N GLY A 108 41.19 -21.77 -1.17
CA GLY A 108 41.01 -22.47 -2.45
C GLY A 108 41.36 -21.55 -3.62
N ASP A 109 42.63 -21.17 -3.70
CA ASP A 109 43.26 -20.59 -4.89
C ASP A 109 43.62 -21.71 -5.87
N ASP A 110 43.31 -21.55 -7.17
CA ASP A 110 44.03 -22.22 -8.26
C ASP A 110 43.94 -21.37 -9.55
N GLU A 111 45.11 -21.24 -10.18
CA GLU A 111 45.52 -20.32 -11.26
C GLU A 111 45.01 -20.68 -12.68
N PRO A 112 45.24 -19.80 -13.69
CA PRO A 112 44.62 -19.86 -15.02
C PRO A 112 45.39 -20.75 -16.02
N THR A 113 44.68 -21.31 -17.00
CA THR A 113 45.28 -21.93 -18.19
C THR A 113 44.93 -21.13 -19.44
N ASP A 114 45.96 -20.52 -20.03
CA ASP A 114 45.98 -19.96 -21.38
C ASP A 114 45.91 -21.05 -22.47
N ARG A 115 45.04 -20.86 -23.48
CA ARG A 115 45.29 -21.24 -24.89
C ARG A 115 44.20 -20.70 -25.86
N PRO A 116 44.43 -20.66 -27.19
CA PRO A 116 44.48 -19.42 -27.94
C PRO A 116 43.31 -19.20 -28.90
N ALA A 117 43.31 -17.98 -29.45
CA ALA A 117 42.35 -17.38 -30.36
C ALA A 117 41.95 -18.22 -31.59
N THR A 118 40.65 -18.28 -31.84
CA THR A 118 40.11 -18.47 -33.19
C THR A 118 39.33 -17.21 -33.58
N ALA A 119 39.80 -16.56 -34.64
CA ALA A 119 39.14 -15.41 -35.23
C ALA A 119 37.82 -15.82 -35.90
N SER A 120 36.74 -15.11 -35.58
CA SER A 120 35.53 -15.07 -36.39
C SER A 120 35.12 -13.62 -36.55
N SER A 121 35.50 -13.07 -37.70
CA SER A 121 35.05 -11.80 -38.22
C SER A 121 33.61 -11.95 -38.73
N GLY A 122 32.67 -11.47 -37.92
CA GLY A 122 31.31 -11.16 -38.34
C GLY A 122 30.92 -9.86 -37.65
N THR A 123 30.69 -8.80 -38.43
CA THR A 123 30.24 -7.51 -37.93
C THR A 123 28.71 -7.47 -37.95
N PRO A 124 28.00 -7.62 -36.82
CA PRO A 124 26.66 -7.10 -36.70
C PRO A 124 26.74 -5.61 -36.36
N SER A 125 26.02 -4.83 -37.16
CA SER A 125 25.72 -3.42 -36.91
C SER A 125 25.28 -3.22 -35.46
N ALA A 126 25.90 -2.27 -34.76
CA ALA A 126 25.60 -1.90 -33.39
C ALA A 126 24.20 -1.26 -33.30
N SER A 127 23.16 -2.10 -33.28
CA SER A 127 21.93 -1.76 -32.58
C SER A 127 22.27 -1.79 -31.09
N ALA A 128 22.05 -0.65 -30.42
CA ALA A 128 22.31 -0.45 -29.00
C ALA A 128 22.05 -1.72 -28.19
N SER A 129 23.11 -2.26 -27.60
CA SER A 129 23.04 -3.37 -26.65
C SER A 129 22.12 -2.94 -25.50
N ALA A 130 20.87 -3.40 -25.53
CA ALA A 130 19.97 -3.33 -24.40
C ALA A 130 20.68 -4.03 -23.24
N ALA A 131 21.11 -3.22 -22.27
CA ALA A 131 21.88 -3.69 -21.14
C ALA A 131 21.03 -4.67 -20.31
N GLY A 132 21.45 -5.94 -20.30
CA GLY A 132 21.33 -6.85 -19.17
C GLY A 132 19.94 -7.36 -18.80
N GLY A 133 19.75 -8.67 -18.97
CA GLY A 133 18.87 -9.48 -18.11
C GLY A 133 17.48 -9.78 -18.68
N ASP A 134 17.27 -11.02 -19.12
CA ASP A 134 15.97 -11.67 -19.34
C ASP A 134 14.92 -10.88 -20.14
N GLY A 135 15.07 -10.89 -21.47
CA GLY A 135 14.06 -10.39 -22.41
C GLY A 135 12.66 -11.00 -22.25
N CYS A 136 12.50 -12.04 -21.42
CA CYS A 136 11.20 -12.56 -21.05
C CYS A 136 10.37 -11.54 -20.25
N VAL A 137 10.97 -10.69 -19.42
CA VAL A 137 10.25 -9.74 -18.55
C VAL A 137 9.53 -8.69 -19.40
N ILE A 138 10.13 -8.31 -20.53
CA ILE A 138 9.61 -7.32 -21.46
C ILE A 138 8.26 -7.80 -22.03
N GLY A 139 7.25 -6.95 -21.93
CA GLY A 139 5.91 -7.27 -22.39
C GLY A 139 4.81 -6.50 -21.68
N THR A 140 3.58 -6.77 -22.11
CA THR A 140 2.37 -6.39 -21.39
C THR A 140 1.79 -7.65 -20.75
N TRP A 141 1.50 -7.56 -19.47
CA TRP A 141 1.12 -8.66 -18.61
C TRP A 141 -0.15 -8.28 -17.86
N VAL A 142 -1.16 -9.14 -17.91
CA VAL A 142 -2.39 -8.99 -17.15
C VAL A 142 -2.31 -9.88 -15.92
N GLU A 143 -2.51 -9.30 -14.75
CA GLU A 143 -2.58 -10.02 -13.50
C GLU A 143 -3.78 -10.97 -13.49
N SER A 144 -3.52 -12.28 -13.56
CA SER A 144 -4.57 -13.30 -13.43
C SER A 144 -4.94 -13.53 -11.98
N GLN A 145 -3.95 -13.48 -11.09
CA GLN A 145 -4.14 -13.63 -9.66
C GLN A 145 -2.99 -12.98 -8.89
N SER A 146 -3.31 -12.23 -7.85
CA SER A 146 -2.36 -11.74 -6.86
C SER A 146 -2.84 -12.10 -5.47
N THR A 147 -1.92 -12.56 -4.63
CA THR A 147 -2.15 -12.73 -3.20
C THR A 147 -1.14 -11.87 -2.45
N TYR A 148 -1.62 -11.17 -1.43
CA TYR A 148 -0.73 -10.37 -0.58
C TYR A 148 -1.28 -10.25 0.84
N THR A 149 -0.42 -9.97 1.81
CA THR A 149 -0.86 -9.67 3.18
C THR A 149 -0.85 -8.17 3.41
N MET A 150 -1.98 -7.62 3.87
CA MET A 150 -2.04 -6.23 4.36
C MET A 150 -2.36 -6.21 5.86
N THR A 151 -1.94 -5.14 6.52
CA THR A 151 -2.26 -4.92 7.93
C THR A 151 -3.22 -3.76 8.07
N VAL A 152 -4.31 -3.96 8.83
CA VAL A 152 -5.28 -2.92 9.19
C VAL A 152 -5.35 -2.85 10.72
N GLY A 153 -4.78 -1.80 11.31
CA GLY A 153 -4.54 -1.78 12.76
C GLY A 153 -3.52 -2.85 13.15
N ASP A 154 -3.89 -3.76 14.05
CA ASP A 154 -3.07 -4.92 14.45
C ASP A 154 -3.48 -6.23 13.73
N VAL A 155 -4.37 -6.14 12.73
CA VAL A 155 -4.92 -7.32 12.04
C VAL A 155 -4.22 -7.51 10.70
N ALA A 156 -3.54 -8.65 10.54
CA ALA A 156 -3.03 -9.10 9.25
C ALA A 156 -4.15 -9.80 8.46
N VAL A 157 -4.32 -9.41 7.20
CA VAL A 157 -5.36 -9.90 6.30
C VAL A 157 -4.71 -10.41 5.03
N ALA A 158 -4.92 -11.70 4.72
CA ALA A 158 -4.59 -12.26 3.42
C ALA A 158 -5.61 -11.77 2.39
N MET A 159 -5.14 -11.08 1.37
CA MET A 159 -5.92 -10.47 0.33
C MET A 159 -5.68 -11.17 -1.00
N THR A 160 -6.72 -11.25 -1.83
CA THR A 160 -6.64 -11.72 -3.22
C THR A 160 -7.20 -10.67 -4.17
N THR A 161 -6.55 -10.47 -5.31
CA THR A 161 -6.96 -9.52 -6.37
C THR A 161 -6.55 -10.03 -7.75
N SER A 162 -7.05 -9.37 -8.80
CA SER A 162 -6.63 -9.58 -10.19
C SER A 162 -6.94 -8.34 -11.03
N GLY A 163 -6.54 -8.36 -12.30
CA GLY A 163 -6.97 -7.40 -13.32
C GLY A 163 -6.07 -6.17 -13.49
N ALA A 164 -5.02 -6.00 -12.68
CA ALA A 164 -4.00 -4.99 -12.95
C ALA A 164 -3.20 -5.34 -14.23
N ILE A 165 -2.75 -4.33 -14.96
CA ILE A 165 -1.91 -4.52 -16.15
C ILE A 165 -0.51 -4.01 -15.86
N GLN A 166 0.50 -4.87 -15.98
CA GLN A 166 1.90 -4.52 -15.87
C GLN A 166 2.53 -4.41 -17.26
N ARG A 167 3.30 -3.35 -17.51
CA ARG A 167 4.02 -3.13 -18.75
C ARG A 167 5.49 -2.94 -18.43
N PHE A 168 6.35 -3.79 -18.98
CA PHE A 168 7.81 -3.69 -18.90
C PHE A 168 8.35 -3.41 -20.29
N ARG A 169 9.02 -2.27 -20.47
CA ARG A 169 9.56 -1.82 -21.76
C ARG A 169 11.06 -2.06 -21.85
N ALA A 170 11.54 -2.31 -23.06
CA ALA A 170 12.95 -2.56 -23.33
C ALA A 170 13.91 -1.41 -22.95
N ASP A 171 13.39 -0.20 -22.71
CA ASP A 171 14.16 0.97 -22.27
C ASP A 171 14.35 1.05 -20.73
N GLY A 172 13.95 -0.01 -20.02
CA GLY A 172 14.02 -0.09 -18.56
C GLY A 172 12.94 0.71 -17.85
N THR A 173 11.89 1.17 -18.55
CA THR A 173 10.72 1.79 -17.93
C THR A 173 9.56 0.80 -17.78
N GLY A 174 8.83 0.91 -16.68
CA GLY A 174 7.66 0.10 -16.44
C GLY A 174 6.48 0.87 -15.87
N GLU A 175 5.32 0.23 -15.95
CA GLU A 175 4.05 0.78 -15.51
C GLU A 175 3.17 -0.33 -14.93
N LEU A 176 2.53 -0.05 -13.78
CA LEU A 176 1.41 -0.82 -13.23
C LEU A 176 0.15 0.01 -13.37
N ASP A 177 -0.78 -0.44 -14.19
CA ASP A 177 -2.03 0.22 -14.52
C ASP A 177 -3.20 -0.47 -13.83
N MET A 178 -3.84 0.27 -12.92
CA MET A 178 -5.05 -0.11 -12.18
C MET A 178 -6.16 0.91 -12.44
N SER A 179 -6.12 1.63 -13.57
CA SER A 179 -7.06 2.73 -13.86
C SER A 179 -8.51 2.26 -14.00
N ALA A 180 -8.72 1.01 -14.42
CA ALA A 180 -10.02 0.34 -14.46
C ALA A 180 -10.60 0.03 -13.05
N GLY A 181 -9.77 0.15 -12.00
CA GLY A 181 -10.11 -0.22 -10.64
C GLY A 181 -9.88 -1.70 -10.38
N THR A 182 -9.07 -2.01 -9.36
CA THR A 182 -8.92 -3.37 -8.84
C THR A 182 -9.62 -3.50 -7.50
N LEU A 183 -10.23 -4.66 -7.25
CA LEU A 183 -10.85 -5.00 -5.97
C LEU A 183 -10.12 -6.18 -5.36
N ALA A 184 -9.40 -5.92 -4.27
CA ALA A 184 -8.85 -6.97 -3.44
C ALA A 184 -9.82 -7.32 -2.31
N THR A 185 -9.95 -8.60 -1.99
CA THR A 185 -10.82 -9.08 -0.90
C THR A 185 -10.08 -10.01 0.04
N GLY A 186 -10.47 -10.01 1.32
CA GLY A 186 -9.93 -10.89 2.34
C GLY A 186 -10.82 -10.95 3.57
N THR A 187 -10.57 -11.91 4.46
CA THR A 187 -11.28 -12.05 5.73
C THR A 187 -10.30 -12.28 6.87
N ALA A 188 -10.58 -11.66 8.02
CA ALA A 188 -9.80 -11.87 9.24
C ALA A 188 -10.65 -11.54 10.47
N GLY A 189 -10.58 -12.35 11.52
CA GLY A 189 -11.33 -12.11 12.77
C GLY A 189 -12.84 -12.00 12.59
N GLY A 190 -13.42 -12.75 11.64
CA GLY A 190 -14.85 -12.71 11.32
C GLY A 190 -15.31 -11.46 10.55
N LYS A 191 -14.38 -10.59 10.15
CA LYS A 191 -14.65 -9.37 9.38
C LYS A 191 -14.30 -9.54 7.91
N LYS A 192 -15.03 -8.85 7.05
CA LYS A 192 -14.73 -8.75 5.61
C LYS A 192 -13.92 -7.50 5.35
N TYR A 193 -12.82 -7.65 4.60
CA TYR A 193 -11.96 -6.57 4.14
C TYR A 193 -12.02 -6.47 2.62
N GLU A 194 -12.17 -5.26 2.13
CA GLU A 194 -12.17 -4.95 0.70
C GLU A 194 -11.23 -3.77 0.46
N ARG A 195 -10.34 -3.87 -0.51
CA ARG A 195 -9.49 -2.75 -0.93
C ARG A 195 -9.75 -2.45 -2.39
N THR A 196 -10.25 -1.26 -2.67
CA THR A 196 -10.37 -0.75 -4.04
C THR A 196 -9.15 0.09 -4.34
N THR A 197 -8.46 -0.18 -5.44
CA THR A 197 -7.31 0.61 -5.89
C THR A 197 -7.55 1.11 -7.29
N GLN A 198 -7.38 2.41 -7.52
CA GLN A 198 -7.51 3.02 -8.83
C GLN A 198 -6.36 3.98 -9.08
N GLY A 199 -5.71 3.83 -10.23
CA GLY A 199 -4.60 4.69 -10.59
C GLY A 199 -3.53 4.00 -11.42
N LYS A 200 -2.33 4.57 -11.39
CA LYS A 200 -1.17 4.10 -12.14
C LYS A 200 0.10 4.31 -11.32
N ILE A 201 1.02 3.35 -11.36
CA ILE A 201 2.38 3.49 -10.85
C ILE A 201 3.33 3.42 -12.05
N THR A 202 4.26 4.35 -12.15
CA THR A 202 5.38 4.31 -13.09
C THR A 202 6.67 4.09 -12.34
N PHE A 203 7.62 3.39 -12.97
CA PHE A 203 8.90 3.08 -12.36
C PHE A 203 9.97 2.86 -13.44
N ARG A 204 11.24 2.92 -13.04
CA ARG A 204 12.33 2.30 -13.78
C ARG A 204 12.66 0.96 -13.17
N TYR A 205 13.11 0.01 -13.99
CA TYR A 205 13.44 -1.32 -13.52
C TYR A 205 14.73 -1.85 -14.14
N THR A 206 15.37 -2.77 -13.44
CA THR A 206 16.53 -3.52 -13.93
C THR A 206 16.39 -4.99 -13.51
N PRO A 207 16.19 -5.91 -14.46
CA PRO A 207 16.21 -7.34 -14.18
C PRO A 207 17.65 -7.84 -14.03
N GLN A 208 17.93 -8.55 -12.94
CA GLN A 208 19.24 -9.13 -12.66
C GLN A 208 19.09 -10.31 -11.68
N ASP A 209 19.75 -11.43 -11.97
CA ASP A 209 19.83 -12.61 -11.09
C ASP A 209 18.45 -13.11 -10.59
N ALA A 210 17.50 -13.25 -11.52
CA ALA A 210 16.09 -13.60 -11.24
C ALA A 210 15.37 -12.63 -10.30
N LYS A 211 15.88 -11.39 -10.19
CA LYS A 211 15.26 -10.30 -9.45
C LYS A 211 14.99 -9.06 -10.30
N ILE A 212 13.94 -8.31 -9.96
CA ILE A 212 13.63 -7.01 -10.56
C ILE A 212 13.89 -5.94 -9.53
N TYR A 213 14.85 -5.06 -9.79
CA TYR A 213 15.13 -3.90 -8.97
C TYR A 213 14.37 -2.68 -9.50
N TYR A 214 13.79 -1.88 -8.62
CA TYR A 214 12.96 -0.73 -8.99
C TYR A 214 13.56 0.59 -8.50
N THR A 215 13.44 1.63 -9.33
CA THR A 215 13.81 3.01 -9.01
C THR A 215 12.79 3.99 -9.59
N ASP A 216 12.86 5.26 -9.18
CA ASP A 216 11.97 6.34 -9.66
C ASP A 216 10.48 5.97 -9.62
N VAL A 217 10.06 5.31 -8.53
CA VAL A 217 8.70 4.81 -8.37
C VAL A 217 7.75 5.96 -8.02
N VAL A 218 6.80 6.23 -8.91
CA VAL A 218 5.83 7.32 -8.77
C VAL A 218 4.42 6.78 -8.95
N GLY A 219 3.57 6.98 -7.94
CA GLY A 219 2.16 6.62 -7.97
C GLY A 219 1.25 7.81 -8.26
N SER A 220 0.17 7.55 -8.98
CA SER A 220 -0.92 8.48 -9.25
C SER A 220 -2.25 7.77 -9.01
N GLY A 221 -3.17 8.39 -8.28
CA GLY A 221 -4.46 7.78 -7.90
C GLY A 221 -4.54 7.47 -6.41
N SER A 222 -5.44 6.57 -6.03
CA SER A 222 -5.76 6.32 -4.62
C SER A 222 -6.18 4.88 -4.35
N SER A 223 -6.17 4.52 -3.07
CA SER A 223 -6.66 3.26 -2.56
C SER A 223 -7.55 3.47 -1.33
N THR A 224 -8.65 2.74 -1.26
CA THR A 224 -9.61 2.80 -0.15
C THR A 224 -9.82 1.40 0.41
N VAL A 225 -9.70 1.26 1.73
CA VAL A 225 -10.02 0.02 2.45
C VAL A 225 -11.40 0.14 3.07
N LYS A 226 -12.21 -0.90 2.94
CA LYS A 226 -13.49 -1.09 3.64
C LYS A 226 -13.40 -2.26 4.61
N VAL A 227 -14.00 -2.09 5.77
CA VAL A 227 -14.15 -3.14 6.79
C VAL A 227 -15.63 -3.30 7.09
N ASP A 228 -16.18 -4.49 6.86
CA ASP A 228 -17.63 -4.78 7.00
C ASP A 228 -18.51 -3.74 6.27
N GLY A 229 -18.08 -3.31 5.09
CA GLY A 229 -18.78 -2.32 4.25
C GLY A 229 -18.51 -0.85 4.61
N VAL A 230 -17.88 -0.57 5.76
CA VAL A 230 -17.53 0.80 6.17
C VAL A 230 -16.20 1.20 5.54
N ALA A 231 -16.22 2.22 4.69
CA ALA A 231 -15.04 2.73 4.00
C ALA A 231 -14.21 3.66 4.89
N GLY A 232 -12.89 3.49 4.87
CA GLY A 232 -11.94 4.47 5.37
C GLY A 232 -11.71 5.62 4.38
N ALA A 233 -10.83 6.55 4.77
CA ALA A 233 -10.39 7.61 3.87
C ALA A 233 -9.52 7.04 2.72
N PRO A 234 -9.60 7.61 1.51
CA PRO A 234 -8.69 7.24 0.43
C PRO A 234 -7.26 7.64 0.78
N VAL A 235 -6.31 6.77 0.48
CA VAL A 235 -4.87 7.02 0.64
C VAL A 235 -4.25 7.16 -0.75
N PRO A 236 -3.33 8.12 -0.97
CA PRO A 236 -2.59 8.22 -2.23
C PRO A 236 -1.88 6.93 -2.58
N LEU A 237 -1.84 6.60 -3.87
CA LEU A 237 -1.14 5.42 -4.36
C LEU A 237 0.38 5.60 -4.30
N SER A 238 1.09 4.60 -3.78
CA SER A 238 2.55 4.50 -3.80
C SER A 238 2.98 3.10 -4.27
N GLY A 239 4.24 2.95 -4.70
CA GLY A 239 4.86 1.64 -4.97
C GLY A 239 6.04 1.36 -4.03
N SER A 240 6.53 0.13 -4.03
CA SER A 240 7.76 -0.26 -3.31
C SER A 240 8.97 -0.19 -4.24
N THR A 241 10.16 0.03 -3.65
CA THR A 241 11.46 -0.11 -4.32
C THR A 241 12.15 -1.43 -3.95
N ASP A 242 11.54 -2.26 -3.11
CA ASP A 242 12.07 -3.57 -2.75
C ASP A 242 12.12 -4.47 -3.98
N PRO A 243 13.19 -5.26 -4.16
CA PRO A 243 13.33 -6.09 -5.34
C PRO A 243 12.38 -7.27 -5.31
N ASP A 244 11.79 -7.57 -6.46
CA ASP A 244 10.99 -8.77 -6.66
C ASP A 244 11.84 -9.93 -7.11
N THR A 245 11.49 -11.15 -6.69
CA THR A 245 11.94 -12.35 -7.39
C THR A 245 10.97 -12.63 -8.53
N TYR A 246 11.45 -13.09 -9.68
CA TYR A 246 10.58 -13.45 -10.80
C TYR A 246 10.97 -14.75 -11.48
N THR A 247 9.99 -15.33 -12.17
CA THR A 247 10.16 -16.42 -13.14
C THR A 247 9.26 -16.15 -14.33
N CYS A 248 9.69 -16.60 -15.51
CA CYS A 248 8.96 -16.41 -16.75
C CYS A 248 9.06 -17.69 -17.59
N SER A 249 7.94 -18.14 -18.15
CA SER A 249 7.88 -19.28 -19.05
C SER A 249 6.73 -19.12 -20.02
N GLY A 250 7.05 -18.95 -21.31
CA GLY A 250 6.08 -18.63 -22.36
C GLY A 250 5.26 -17.38 -22.03
N ASP A 251 3.94 -17.56 -21.93
CA ASP A 251 2.98 -16.51 -21.61
C ASP A 251 2.67 -16.39 -20.11
N THR A 252 3.48 -17.01 -19.26
CA THR A 252 3.33 -16.93 -17.79
C THR A 252 4.50 -16.17 -17.19
N PHE A 253 4.17 -15.19 -16.36
CA PHE A 253 5.13 -14.42 -15.58
C PHE A 253 4.68 -14.43 -14.12
N VAL A 254 5.58 -14.80 -13.23
CA VAL A 254 5.32 -14.88 -11.80
C VAL A 254 6.30 -13.95 -11.09
N GLN A 255 5.79 -13.09 -10.24
CA GLN A 255 6.56 -12.21 -9.36
C GLN A 255 6.24 -12.53 -7.91
N SER A 256 7.21 -12.35 -7.02
CA SER A 256 7.01 -12.45 -5.59
C SER A 256 7.93 -11.50 -4.83
N GLY A 257 7.34 -10.79 -3.87
CA GLY A 257 8.05 -9.98 -2.89
C GLY A 257 7.91 -10.57 -1.49
N THR A 258 8.20 -9.77 -0.46
CA THR A 258 8.21 -10.22 0.95
C THR A 258 6.85 -10.74 1.44
N ASN A 259 5.75 -10.13 1.01
CA ASN A 259 4.41 -10.41 1.51
C ASN A 259 3.39 -10.67 0.38
N TYR A 260 3.85 -10.92 -0.85
CA TYR A 260 2.97 -11.12 -1.99
C TYR A 260 3.51 -12.10 -3.02
N ARG A 261 2.59 -12.61 -3.84
CA ARG A 261 2.87 -13.36 -5.06
C ARG A 261 1.85 -13.00 -6.12
N ILE A 262 2.33 -12.73 -7.34
CA ILE A 262 1.54 -12.32 -8.49
C ILE A 262 1.76 -13.32 -9.61
N GLU A 263 0.68 -13.82 -10.19
CA GLU A 263 0.68 -14.54 -11.45
C GLU A 263 0.09 -13.65 -12.54
N LEU A 264 0.81 -13.55 -13.66
CA LEU A 264 0.42 -12.76 -14.80
C LEU A 264 0.45 -13.59 -16.08
N LYS A 265 -0.42 -13.19 -17.01
CA LYS A 265 -0.49 -13.73 -18.37
C LYS A 265 -0.14 -12.67 -19.40
N ARG A 266 0.60 -13.07 -20.42
CA ARG A 266 0.95 -12.16 -21.52
C ARG A 266 -0.32 -11.75 -22.27
N GLN A 267 -0.42 -10.47 -22.62
CA GLN A 267 -1.51 -9.91 -23.45
C GLN A 267 -1.20 -10.01 -24.94
#